data_AF-A0A6N7ZHN1-F1
#
_entry.id   AF-A0A6N7ZHN1-F1
#
_cell.length_a   1.000
_cell.length_b   1.000
_cell.length_c   1.000
_cell.angle_alpha   90.00
_cell.angle_beta   90.00
_cell.angle_gamma   90.00
#
_symmetry.space_group_name_H-M   'P 1'
#
loop_
_entity.id
_entity.type
_entity.pdbx_description
1 polymer ?
#
loop_
_entity_poly.entity_id
_entity_poly.type
_entity_poly.pdbx_seq_one_letter_code
_entity_poly.pdbx_strand_id
1 'polypeptide(L)'
;MTYVIAQPCVDVKDKACIEECPVDCIYEGKRSLYIHPDECVDCGACEPVCPVEAIYYEDDVPTEWSDYYRANVEFFDDLGSPGGAAKMGLIEKDDPMIAALPPQA
;
A
#
# COMPACT_ATOMS: atom_id res chain seq x y z
N MET A 1 11.63 9.20 1.12
CA MET A 1 10.72 9.13 -0.03
C MET A 1 10.06 7.77 0.04
N THR A 2 8.94 7.56 -0.66
CA THR A 2 8.27 6.25 -0.64
C THR A 2 7.52 5.99 -1.94
N TYR A 3 7.17 4.72 -2.13
CA TYR A 3 6.12 4.32 -3.05
C TYR A 3 4.76 4.33 -2.33
N VAL A 4 3.69 4.50 -3.11
CA VAL A 4 2.30 4.63 -2.66
C VAL A 4 1.42 3.67 -3.44
N ILE A 5 0.55 2.94 -2.74
CA ILE A 5 -0.49 2.12 -3.37
C ILE A 5 -1.78 2.94 -3.49
N ALA A 6 -2.29 3.06 -4.70
CA ALA A 6 -3.46 3.85 -5.07
C ALA A 6 -4.74 3.00 -5.27
N GLN A 7 -5.81 3.64 -5.75
CA GLN A 7 -7.15 3.05 -5.87
C GLN A 7 -7.23 1.69 -6.59
N PRO A 8 -6.48 1.41 -7.69
CA PRO A 8 -6.62 0.15 -8.41
C PRO A 8 -6.32 -1.11 -7.59
N CYS A 9 -5.67 -0.98 -6.41
CA CYS A 9 -5.43 -2.11 -5.51
C CYS A 9 -6.68 -2.52 -4.71
N VAL A 10 -7.62 -1.60 -4.49
CA VAL A 10 -8.80 -1.80 -3.65
C VAL A 10 -9.66 -2.93 -4.21
N ASP A 11 -9.97 -3.93 -3.38
CA ASP A 11 -10.71 -5.16 -3.72
C ASP A 11 -10.03 -6.13 -4.72
N VAL A 12 -8.88 -5.75 -5.28
CA VAL A 12 -8.09 -6.61 -6.18
C VAL A 12 -7.06 -7.40 -5.39
N LYS A 13 -6.20 -6.70 -4.63
CA LYS A 13 -5.16 -7.29 -3.76
C LYS A 13 -4.40 -8.47 -4.39
N ASP A 14 -3.77 -8.24 -5.54
CA ASP A 14 -3.04 -9.27 -6.29
C ASP A 14 -1.80 -9.85 -5.56
N LYS A 15 -1.14 -9.02 -4.74
CA LYS A 15 0.02 -9.36 -3.88
C LYS A 15 1.35 -9.67 -4.59
N ALA A 16 1.46 -9.64 -5.91
CA ALA A 16 2.76 -9.80 -6.59
C ALA A 16 3.84 -8.83 -6.06
N CYS A 17 3.44 -7.62 -5.69
CA CYS A 17 4.36 -6.62 -5.12
C CYS A 17 5.02 -7.02 -3.80
N ILE A 18 4.40 -7.90 -2.99
CA ILE A 18 4.95 -8.34 -1.70
C ILE A 18 6.21 -9.19 -1.94
N GLU A 19 6.20 -10.06 -2.94
CA GLU A 19 7.32 -10.97 -3.24
C GLU A 19 8.58 -10.22 -3.69
N GLU A 20 8.41 -9.04 -4.28
CA GLU A 20 9.50 -8.22 -4.82
C GLU A 20 10.05 -7.19 -3.83
N CYS A 21 9.38 -6.97 -2.69
CA CYS A 21 9.82 -5.97 -1.72
C CYS A 21 10.99 -6.49 -0.85
N PRO A 22 12.23 -5.96 -0.99
CA PRO A 22 13.41 -6.50 -0.31
C PRO A 22 13.41 -6.26 1.21
N VAL A 23 12.57 -5.34 1.69
CA VAL A 23 12.46 -4.94 3.09
C VAL A 23 11.12 -5.34 3.71
N ASP A 24 10.30 -6.09 2.98
CA ASP A 24 9.00 -6.61 3.46
C ASP A 24 8.08 -5.50 4.02
N CYS A 25 8.07 -4.32 3.39
CA CYS A 25 7.36 -3.13 3.90
C CYS A 25 5.95 -2.93 3.31
N ILE A 26 5.36 -3.97 2.69
CA ILE A 26 4.03 -3.90 2.05
C ILE A 26 3.05 -4.73 2.86
N TYR A 27 2.17 -4.05 3.58
CA TYR A 27 1.25 -4.64 4.55
C TYR A 27 -0.13 -4.86 3.96
N GLU A 28 -0.78 -5.94 4.38
CA GLU A 28 -2.10 -6.32 3.90
C GLU A 28 -3.19 -5.80 4.84
N GLY A 29 -3.98 -4.82 4.39
CA GLY A 29 -5.24 -4.46 5.02
C GLY A 29 -6.40 -5.27 4.46
N LYS A 30 -7.62 -4.95 4.89
CA LYS A 30 -8.80 -5.73 4.49
C LYS A 30 -9.19 -5.50 3.02
N ARG A 31 -9.15 -4.26 2.54
CA ARG A 31 -9.57 -3.87 1.18
C ARG A 31 -8.39 -3.55 0.25
N SER A 32 -7.27 -3.08 0.77
CA SER A 32 -6.07 -2.72 -0.02
C SER A 32 -4.78 -3.24 0.60
N LEU A 33 -3.68 -3.16 -0.14
CA LEU A 33 -2.33 -3.21 0.42
C LEU A 33 -1.84 -1.78 0.71
N TYR A 34 -0.88 -1.65 1.63
CA TYR A 34 -0.33 -0.36 2.07
C TYR A 34 1.20 -0.46 2.19
N ILE A 35 1.93 0.52 1.65
CA ILE A 35 3.40 0.61 1.77
C ILE A 35 3.73 1.46 3.00
N HIS A 36 4.57 0.94 3.89
CA HIS A 36 5.01 1.69 5.05
C HIS A 36 6.04 2.77 4.65
N PRO A 37 5.76 4.06 4.88
CA PRO A 37 6.57 5.17 4.34
C PRO A 37 8.00 5.19 4.91
N ASP A 38 8.18 4.90 6.19
CA ASP A 38 9.50 4.93 6.83
C ASP A 38 10.32 3.64 6.65
N GLU A 39 9.70 2.56 6.18
CA GLU A 39 10.38 1.29 5.92
C GLU A 39 10.75 1.14 4.45
N CYS A 40 10.02 1.83 3.56
CA CYS A 40 10.34 1.87 2.14
C CYS A 40 11.73 2.47 1.92
N VAL A 41 12.50 1.83 1.04
CA VAL A 41 13.87 2.25 0.67
C VAL A 41 13.97 2.65 -0.79
N ASP A 42 12.85 3.00 -1.42
CA ASP A 42 12.77 3.50 -2.80
C ASP A 42 13.42 2.57 -3.85
N CYS A 43 13.34 1.25 -3.64
CA CYS A 43 13.96 0.28 -4.54
C CYS A 43 13.24 0.12 -5.89
N GLY A 44 11.95 0.46 -5.96
CA GLY A 44 11.13 0.41 -7.18
C GLY A 44 10.75 -0.98 -7.71
N ALA A 45 11.14 -2.07 -7.04
CA ALA A 45 10.86 -3.43 -7.53
C ALA A 45 9.35 -3.79 -7.54
N CYS A 46 8.57 -3.19 -6.65
CA CYS A 46 7.14 -3.48 -6.50
C CYS A 46 6.26 -2.87 -7.61
N GLU A 47 6.65 -1.73 -8.18
CA GLU A 47 5.89 -0.99 -9.19
C GLU A 47 5.64 -1.80 -10.48
N PRO A 48 6.65 -2.31 -11.19
CA PRO A 48 6.46 -2.93 -12.49
C PRO A 48 5.73 -4.29 -12.44
N VAL A 49 5.59 -4.89 -11.26
CA VAL A 49 4.94 -6.20 -11.10
C VAL A 49 3.45 -6.10 -10.77
N CYS A 50 2.93 -4.89 -10.47
CA CYS A 50 1.51 -4.72 -10.18
C CYS A 50 0.69 -4.81 -11.47
N PRO A 51 -0.17 -5.83 -11.66
CA PRO A 51 -0.87 -6.04 -12.94
C PRO A 51 -1.96 -5.00 -13.23
N VAL A 52 -2.36 -4.23 -12.22
CA VAL A 52 -3.37 -3.17 -12.30
C VAL A 52 -2.76 -1.78 -12.13
N GLU A 53 -1.42 -1.67 -12.21
CA GLU A 53 -0.69 -0.40 -12.16
C GLU A 53 -1.07 0.46 -10.94
N ALA A 54 -1.25 -0.15 -9.76
CA ALA A 54 -1.70 0.55 -8.57
C ALA A 54 -0.59 1.27 -7.79
N ILE A 55 0.68 1.10 -8.16
CA ILE A 55 1.81 1.51 -7.34
C ILE A 55 2.56 2.63 -8.05
N TYR A 56 2.79 3.73 -7.33
CA TYR A 56 3.44 4.93 -7.86
C TYR A 56 4.53 5.38 -6.91
N TYR A 57 5.59 5.98 -7.44
CA TYR A 57 6.46 6.82 -6.62
C TYR A 57 5.65 8.04 -6.12
N GLU A 58 5.90 8.53 -4.90
CA GLU A 58 5.03 9.53 -4.27
C GLU A 58 4.82 10.82 -5.11
N ASP A 59 5.83 11.23 -5.87
CA ASP A 59 5.77 12.41 -6.75
C ASP A 59 4.99 12.14 -8.06
N ASP A 60 4.79 10.87 -8.42
CA ASP A 60 4.15 10.41 -9.65
C ASP A 60 2.70 9.96 -9.44
N VAL A 61 2.17 10.07 -8.21
CA VAL A 61 0.77 9.72 -7.90
C VAL A 61 -0.18 10.63 -8.70
N PRO A 62 -1.10 10.06 -9.51
CA PRO A 62 -2.10 10.83 -10.23
C PRO A 62 -2.91 11.74 -9.30
N THR A 63 -3.24 12.95 -9.75
CA THR A 63 -3.93 13.96 -8.92
C THR A 63 -5.25 13.46 -8.33
N GLU A 64 -5.98 12.61 -9.06
CA GLU A 64 -7.23 11.98 -8.59
C GLU A 64 -7.03 11.06 -7.38
N TRP A 65 -5.82 10.58 -7.14
CA TRP A 65 -5.45 9.69 -6.03
C TRP A 65 -4.46 10.35 -5.05
N SER A 66 -4.38 11.68 -5.04
CA SER A 66 -3.50 12.44 -4.15
C SER A 66 -3.68 12.12 -2.65
N ASP A 67 -4.89 11.73 -2.23
CA ASP A 67 -5.18 11.33 -0.84
C ASP A 67 -4.64 9.94 -0.46
N TYR A 68 -4.14 9.13 -1.41
CA TYR A 68 -3.65 7.79 -1.12
C TYR A 68 -2.30 7.78 -0.41
N TYR A 69 -1.47 8.83 -0.56
CA TYR A 69 -0.28 8.98 0.27
C TYR A 69 -0.66 9.00 1.76
N ARG A 70 -1.63 9.85 2.12
CA ARG A 70 -2.16 9.94 3.49
C ARG A 70 -2.68 8.57 3.96
N ALA A 71 -3.47 7.88 3.12
CA ALA A 71 -4.01 6.57 3.48
C ALA A 71 -2.93 5.51 3.72
N ASN A 72 -1.83 5.53 2.96
CA ASN A 72 -0.68 4.63 3.19
C ASN A 72 0.02 4.95 4.50
N VAL A 73 0.19 6.23 4.85
CA VAL A 73 0.82 6.67 6.10
C VAL A 73 -0.07 6.35 7.32
N GLU A 74 -1.31 6.84 7.31
CA GLU A 74 -2.24 6.76 8.46
C GLU A 74 -2.70 5.33 8.76
N PHE A 75 -2.56 4.40 7.80
CA PHE A 75 -2.74 2.98 8.05
C PHE A 75 -1.83 2.46 9.18
N PHE A 76 -0.70 3.10 9.46
CA PHE A 76 0.27 2.66 10.46
C PHE A 76 0.21 3.43 11.79
N ASP A 77 -0.69 4.40 11.97
CA ASP A 77 -0.72 5.27 13.16
C ASP A 77 -0.75 4.53 14.51
N ASP A 78 -1.47 3.40 14.59
CA ASP A 78 -1.58 2.53 15.76
C ASP A 78 -0.65 1.30 15.71
N LEU A 79 0.00 1.05 14.56
CA LEU A 79 0.92 -0.07 14.35
C LEU A 79 2.39 0.34 14.55
N GLY A 80 2.71 1.62 14.38
CA GLY A 80 4.08 2.12 14.30
C GLY A 80 4.80 1.55 13.08
N SER A 81 6.10 1.26 13.22
CA SER A 81 6.91 0.56 12.21
C SER A 81 7.20 -0.87 12.69
N PRO A 82 6.43 -1.86 12.24
CA PRO A 82 6.62 -3.24 12.64
C PRO A 82 7.98 -3.77 12.19
N GLY A 83 8.49 -3.37 11.02
CA GLY A 83 9.73 -3.87 10.42
C GLY A 83 9.55 -5.23 9.75
N GLY A 84 8.52 -5.36 8.91
CA GLY A 84 8.22 -6.56 8.11
C GLY A 84 6.73 -6.94 8.17
N ALA A 85 6.09 -7.07 7.01
CA ALA A 85 4.69 -7.45 6.85
C ALA A 85 4.42 -8.94 7.08
N ALA A 86 5.38 -9.83 6.78
CA ALA A 86 5.19 -11.29 6.88
C ALA A 86 4.79 -11.76 8.29
N LYS A 87 5.21 -11.05 9.34
CA LYS A 87 4.84 -11.35 10.74
C LYS A 87 3.48 -10.80 11.15
N MET A 88 2.92 -9.83 10.42
CA MET A 88 1.65 -9.18 10.73
C MET A 88 0.48 -9.90 10.06
N GLY A 89 0.70 -10.47 8.86
CA GLY A 89 -0.35 -11.10 8.07
C GLY A 89 -1.44 -10.10 7.66
N LEU A 90 -2.68 -10.59 7.55
CA LEU A 90 -3.84 -9.75 7.29
C LEU A 90 -4.18 -8.91 8.53
N ILE A 91 -4.20 -7.60 8.36
CA ILE A 91 -4.64 -6.65 9.37
C ILE A 91 -6.11 -6.33 9.08
N GLU A 92 -6.99 -6.63 10.04
CA GLU A 92 -8.45 -6.49 9.93
C GLU A 92 -8.93 -5.01 10.02
N LYS A 93 -8.26 -4.12 9.27
CA LYS A 93 -8.61 -2.70 9.14
C LYS A 93 -8.14 -2.15 7.79
N ASP A 94 -8.57 -0.93 7.50
CA ASP A 94 -8.13 -0.10 6.38
C ASP A 94 -8.12 1.36 6.84
N ASP A 95 -7.49 2.25 6.07
CA ASP A 95 -7.70 3.69 6.24
C ASP A 95 -9.20 4.03 6.10
N PRO A 96 -9.74 5.00 6.88
CA PRO A 96 -11.17 5.35 6.82
C PRO A 96 -11.71 5.70 5.43
N MET A 97 -10.89 6.32 4.57
CA MET A 97 -11.25 6.63 3.18
C MET A 97 -11.50 5.35 2.39
N ILE A 98 -10.59 4.38 2.51
CA ILE A 98 -10.67 3.10 1.79
C ILE A 98 -11.82 2.25 2.33
N ALA A 99 -12.01 2.21 3.65
CA ALA A 99 -13.10 1.49 4.28
C ALA A 99 -14.49 2.00 3.82
N ALA A 100 -14.60 3.30 3.52
CA ALA A 100 -15.84 3.95 3.07
C ALA A 100 -16.12 3.80 1.57
N LEU A 101 -15.16 3.30 0.76
CA LEU A 101 -15.37 3.13 -0.67
C LEU A 101 -16.47 2.10 -0.97
N PRO A 102 -17.31 2.34 -2.00
CA PRO A 102 -18.15 1.29 -2.55
C PRO A 102 -17.26 0.12 -3.03
N PRO A 103 -17.81 -1.10 -3.13
CA PRO A 103 -17.10 -2.22 -3.74
C PRO A 103 -16.54 -1.84 -5.11
N GLN A 104 -15.24 -2.02 -5.30
CA GLN A 104 -14.52 -1.82 -6.55
C GLN A 104 -14.39 -3.22 -7.20
N ALA A 105 -14.52 -3.32 -8.51
CA ALA A 105 -14.39 -4.59 -9.24
C ALA A 105 -13.74 -4.33 -10.60
#